data_AF-A0A2E4D873-F1
#
_entry.id   AF-A0A2E4D873-F1
#
_cell.length_a   1.000
_cell.length_b   1.000
_cell.length_c   1.000
_cell.angle_alpha   90.00
_cell.angle_beta   90.00
_cell.angle_gamma   90.00
#
_symmetry.space_group_name_H-M   'P 1'
#
loop_
_entity.id
_entity.type
_entity.pdbx_description
1 polymer ?
#
loop_
_entity_poly.entity_id
_entity_poly.type
_entity_poly.pdbx_seq_one_letter_code
_entity_poly.pdbx_strand_id
1 'polypeptide(L)'
;MFKYVLILMMLPSAALAKSFSNEYIQFELPPGWKCILEGSEYVCQSNNADRKKEAIIILAAKKRGPQDDIPQYQAYLKQPKTYNLPGAKTQRSEPKFVETNNVNGQQWVDALHLASEVPGFYTRYLATTKADIGVAVTFSVTKSLYSAYKDMFEKVIQSMRVFRSAKTNNLQFAGNKAVGDKFDKDNVFIPDGDLLDPTQSAAKKRKKKDSGSGLIIVLVVLGGIGFALTKLKKKKGDSKKG
;
A
#
# COMPACT_ATOMS: atom_id res chain seq x y z
N MET A 1 23.53 15.33 63.33
CA MET A 1 22.41 14.75 62.55
C MET A 1 22.57 15.16 61.09
N PHE A 2 23.24 14.34 60.27
CA PHE A 2 23.35 14.58 58.82
C PHE A 2 22.46 13.57 58.12
N LYS A 3 21.30 14.02 57.62
CA LYS A 3 20.37 13.22 56.80
C LYS A 3 20.99 13.08 55.41
N TYR A 4 21.40 11.86 55.06
CA TYR A 4 21.81 11.52 53.70
C TYR A 4 20.58 11.57 52.77
N VAL A 5 20.58 12.53 51.85
CA VAL A 5 19.62 12.58 50.74
C VAL A 5 20.19 11.69 49.62
N LEU A 6 19.60 10.50 49.47
CA LEU A 6 19.88 9.59 48.36
C LEU A 6 19.11 10.09 47.12
N ILE A 7 19.80 10.76 46.19
CA ILE A 7 19.22 11.15 44.90
C ILE A 7 19.23 9.93 43.98
N LEU A 8 18.04 9.36 43.76
CA LEU A 8 17.82 8.28 42.80
C LEU A 8 17.89 8.85 41.37
N MET A 9 19.02 8.68 40.68
CA MET A 9 19.14 8.98 39.25
C MET A 9 18.25 8.02 38.45
N MET A 10 17.06 8.50 38.06
CA MET A 10 16.29 7.86 36.99
C MET A 10 17.03 8.09 35.67
N LEU A 11 17.77 7.08 35.22
CA LEU A 11 18.33 7.04 33.86
C LEU A 11 17.16 6.91 32.87
N PRO A 12 16.95 7.89 31.96
CA PRO A 12 15.90 7.78 30.95
C PRO A 12 16.27 6.69 29.94
N SER A 13 15.45 5.64 29.86
CA SER A 13 15.55 4.64 28.80
C SER A 13 15.24 5.31 27.46
N ALA A 14 16.27 5.54 26.64
CA ALA A 14 16.08 6.03 25.28
C ALA A 14 15.29 4.98 24.48
N ALA A 15 14.03 5.29 24.18
CA ALA A 15 13.23 4.50 23.26
C ALA A 15 13.87 4.60 21.87
N LEU A 16 14.59 3.57 21.45
CA LEU A 16 15.16 3.48 20.11
C LEU A 16 14.03 3.30 19.09
N ALA A 17 13.70 4.37 18.37
CA ALA A 17 12.84 4.29 17.20
C ALA A 17 13.57 3.50 16.10
N LYS A 18 12.96 2.41 15.64
CA LYS A 18 13.54 1.59 14.56
C LYS A 18 13.36 2.33 13.24
N SER A 19 14.44 2.71 12.57
CA SER A 19 14.35 3.30 11.23
C SER A 19 14.23 2.23 10.14
N PHE A 20 13.46 2.52 9.10
CA PHE A 20 13.53 1.85 7.81
C PHE A 20 14.30 2.72 6.83
N SER A 21 15.12 2.10 5.97
CA SER A 21 15.84 2.80 4.90
C SER A 21 16.03 1.86 3.72
N ASN A 22 15.86 2.40 2.51
CA ASN A 22 16.17 1.74 1.25
C ASN A 22 16.97 2.70 0.34
N GLU A 23 17.01 2.45 -0.96
CA GLU A 23 17.79 3.22 -1.93
C GLU A 23 17.28 4.64 -2.21
N TYR A 24 16.04 4.96 -1.82
CA TYR A 24 15.38 6.23 -2.13
C TYR A 24 14.68 6.93 -0.96
N ILE A 25 14.44 6.25 0.16
CA ILE A 25 13.76 6.83 1.32
C ILE A 25 14.24 6.24 2.64
N GLN A 26 14.18 7.04 3.69
CA GLN A 26 14.36 6.65 5.09
C GLN A 26 13.30 7.30 5.96
N PHE A 27 12.82 6.60 6.98
CA PHE A 27 11.90 7.12 8.01
C PHE A 27 11.91 6.23 9.26
N GLU A 28 11.33 6.70 10.34
CA GLU A 28 11.11 5.93 11.57
C GLU A 28 9.86 5.06 11.43
N LEU A 29 10.00 3.76 11.68
CA LEU A 29 8.88 2.84 11.70
C LEU A 29 8.06 3.01 12.98
N PRO A 30 6.72 2.85 12.89
CA PRO A 30 5.94 2.69 14.09
C PRO A 30 6.41 1.49 14.94
N PRO A 31 6.28 1.56 16.28
CA PRO A 31 6.65 0.44 17.14
C PRO A 31 5.95 -0.87 16.71
N GLY A 32 6.73 -1.94 16.58
CA GLY A 32 6.21 -3.24 16.14
C GLY A 32 5.88 -3.32 14.66
N TRP A 33 6.39 -2.43 13.81
CA TRP A 33 6.22 -2.54 12.35
C TRP A 33 7.47 -3.09 11.66
N LYS A 34 7.26 -3.68 10.49
CA LYS A 34 8.33 -4.10 9.58
C LYS A 34 7.92 -3.82 8.14
N CYS A 35 8.91 -3.51 7.30
CA CYS A 35 8.73 -3.41 5.85
C CYS A 35 9.36 -4.63 5.17
N ILE A 36 8.71 -5.13 4.14
CA ILE A 36 9.20 -6.21 3.27
C ILE A 36 9.05 -5.78 1.81
N LEU A 37 9.98 -6.22 0.96
CA LEU A 37 9.89 -5.98 -0.48
C LEU A 37 8.94 -7.02 -1.08
N GLU A 38 7.85 -6.55 -1.67
CA GLU A 38 6.86 -7.37 -2.40
C GLU A 38 6.81 -6.87 -3.84
N GLY A 39 7.37 -7.66 -4.77
CA GLY A 39 7.54 -7.22 -6.15
C GLY A 39 8.54 -6.06 -6.25
N SER A 40 8.03 -4.86 -6.49
CA SER A 40 8.82 -3.64 -6.66
C SER A 40 8.47 -2.55 -5.63
N GLU A 41 7.70 -2.93 -4.63
CA GLU A 41 7.13 -2.07 -3.61
C GLU A 41 7.56 -2.54 -2.22
N TYR A 42 7.82 -1.61 -1.32
CA TYR A 42 8.00 -1.95 0.08
C TYR A 42 6.66 -1.85 0.78
N VAL A 43 6.23 -2.94 1.39
CA VAL A 43 4.99 -3.05 2.16
C VAL A 43 5.33 -3.09 3.65
N CYS A 44 4.92 -2.08 4.39
CA CYS A 44 5.12 -1.99 5.83
C CYS A 44 3.80 -2.19 6.59
N GLN A 45 3.83 -3.10 7.57
CA GLN A 45 2.68 -3.47 8.39
C GLN A 45 3.11 -3.82 9.81
N SER A 46 2.14 -3.93 10.71
CA SER A 46 2.37 -4.45 12.06
C SER A 46 2.88 -5.91 12.01
N ASN A 47 3.81 -6.23 12.90
CA ASN A 47 4.26 -7.59 13.18
C ASN A 47 3.24 -8.39 14.00
N ASN A 48 2.25 -7.72 14.60
CA ASN A 48 1.14 -8.35 15.31
C ASN A 48 0.11 -8.81 14.28
N ALA A 49 -0.19 -10.12 14.27
CA ALA A 49 -1.09 -10.74 13.29
C ALA A 49 -2.50 -10.14 13.30
N ASP A 50 -3.04 -9.82 14.47
CA ASP A 50 -4.39 -9.26 14.63
C ASP A 50 -4.47 -7.83 14.08
N ARG A 51 -3.37 -7.07 14.24
CA ARG A 51 -3.30 -5.67 13.81
C ARG A 51 -2.82 -5.50 12.37
N LYS A 52 -2.32 -6.55 11.74
CA LYS A 52 -1.75 -6.51 10.38
C LYS A 52 -2.76 -6.04 9.33
N LYS A 53 -4.06 -6.29 9.54
CA LYS A 53 -5.15 -5.88 8.63
C LYS A 53 -5.70 -4.48 8.90
N GLU A 54 -5.28 -3.83 9.98
CA GLU A 54 -5.82 -2.52 10.39
C GLU A 54 -5.30 -1.39 9.51
N ALA A 55 -4.00 -1.44 9.20
CA ALA A 55 -3.26 -0.39 8.54
C ALA A 55 -2.06 -0.93 7.74
N ILE A 56 -1.72 -0.23 6.65
CA ILE A 56 -0.63 -0.58 5.74
C ILE A 56 0.04 0.69 5.23
N ILE A 57 1.37 0.64 5.06
CA ILE A 57 2.14 1.66 4.36
C ILE A 57 2.77 1.01 3.13
N ILE A 58 2.59 1.60 1.95
CA ILE A 58 3.21 1.10 0.72
C ILE A 58 4.12 2.19 0.16
N LEU A 59 5.35 1.82 -0.18
CA LEU A 59 6.33 2.71 -0.78
C LEU A 59 6.75 2.21 -2.14
N ALA A 60 6.76 3.11 -3.11
CA ALA A 60 7.24 2.83 -4.45
C ALA A 60 8.06 4.01 -4.98
N ALA A 61 9.08 3.67 -5.78
CA ALA A 61 9.78 4.63 -6.61
C ALA A 61 9.73 4.20 -8.07
N LYS A 62 9.86 5.17 -8.96
CA LYS A 62 10.08 4.94 -10.40
C LYS A 62 10.99 6.00 -10.99
N LYS A 63 11.55 5.72 -12.16
CA LYS A 63 12.16 6.76 -12.99
C LYS A 63 11.12 7.83 -13.29
N ARG A 64 11.54 9.08 -13.15
CA ARG A 64 10.73 10.25 -13.44
C ARG A 64 10.39 10.27 -14.93
N GLY A 65 9.11 10.28 -15.26
CA GLY A 65 8.59 10.58 -16.59
C GLY A 65 8.19 12.05 -16.72
N PRO A 66 7.72 12.47 -17.91
CA PRO A 66 7.33 13.86 -18.16
C PRO A 66 6.18 14.38 -17.28
N GLN A 67 5.39 13.48 -16.70
CA GLN A 67 4.23 13.79 -15.85
C GLN A 67 4.54 13.66 -14.34
N ASP A 68 5.80 13.41 -13.98
CA ASP A 68 6.23 13.22 -12.60
C ASP A 68 6.89 14.49 -12.07
N ASP A 69 6.32 15.15 -11.07
CA ASP A 69 5.68 16.44 -11.27
C ASP A 69 4.90 16.89 -10.02
N ILE A 70 5.37 17.86 -9.21
CA ILE A 70 4.59 18.33 -8.05
C ILE A 70 3.21 18.88 -8.49
N PRO A 71 3.12 19.85 -9.42
CA PRO A 71 1.83 20.29 -9.96
C PRO A 71 0.97 19.15 -10.55
N GLN A 72 1.57 18.23 -11.31
CA GLN A 72 0.83 17.12 -11.93
C GLN A 72 0.29 16.15 -10.87
N TYR A 73 1.08 15.82 -9.84
CA TYR A 73 0.64 14.99 -8.72
C TYR A 73 -0.50 15.66 -7.95
N GLN A 74 -0.40 16.96 -7.70
CA GLN A 74 -1.45 17.70 -7.02
C GLN A 74 -2.74 17.74 -7.84
N ALA A 75 -2.65 17.97 -9.16
CA ALA A 75 -3.79 17.96 -10.06
C ALA A 75 -4.44 16.57 -10.11
N TYR A 76 -3.64 15.52 -10.20
CA TYR A 76 -4.11 14.13 -10.18
C TYR A 76 -4.84 13.79 -8.87
N LEU A 77 -4.26 14.12 -7.72
CA LEU A 77 -4.84 13.80 -6.40
C LEU A 77 -6.07 14.64 -6.07
N LYS A 78 -6.25 15.82 -6.68
CA LYS A 78 -7.49 16.61 -6.51
C LYS A 78 -8.72 15.93 -7.10
N GLN A 79 -8.54 14.99 -8.02
CA GLN A 79 -9.66 14.36 -8.71
C GLN A 79 -10.24 13.20 -7.88
N PRO A 80 -11.58 13.18 -7.67
CA PRO A 80 -12.27 11.98 -7.22
C PRO A 80 -12.04 10.84 -8.21
N LYS A 81 -11.89 9.63 -7.69
CA LYS A 81 -11.66 8.42 -8.47
C LYS A 81 -12.90 7.53 -8.43
N THR A 82 -13.28 6.95 -9.55
CA THR A 82 -14.44 6.07 -9.63
C THR A 82 -13.99 4.65 -9.97
N TYR A 83 -14.42 3.69 -9.16
CA TYR A 83 -14.11 2.27 -9.27
C TYR A 83 -15.39 1.47 -9.46
N ASN A 84 -15.30 0.42 -10.28
CA ASN A 84 -16.37 -0.54 -10.45
C ASN A 84 -16.08 -1.73 -9.53
N LEU A 85 -16.94 -1.94 -8.54
CA LEU A 85 -16.87 -3.08 -7.63
C LEU A 85 -17.61 -4.28 -8.24
N PRO A 86 -17.29 -5.52 -7.79
CA PRO A 86 -18.06 -6.70 -8.13
C PRO A 86 -19.57 -6.49 -7.85
N GLY A 87 -20.42 -7.01 -8.75
CA GLY A 87 -21.87 -6.86 -8.63
C GLY A 87 -22.42 -5.51 -9.12
N ALA A 88 -21.75 -4.86 -10.08
CA ALA A 88 -22.18 -3.62 -10.75
C ALA A 88 -22.35 -2.40 -9.81
N LYS A 89 -21.75 -2.43 -8.62
CA LYS A 89 -21.72 -1.26 -7.73
C LYS A 89 -20.57 -0.36 -8.13
N THR A 90 -20.82 0.94 -8.18
CA THR A 90 -19.76 1.94 -8.36
C THR A 90 -19.39 2.54 -7.01
N GLN A 91 -18.09 2.78 -6.82
CA GLN A 91 -17.57 3.51 -5.68
C GLN A 91 -16.83 4.73 -6.17
N ARG A 92 -17.16 5.89 -5.60
CA ARG A 92 -16.45 7.13 -5.84
C ARG A 92 -15.65 7.49 -4.60
N SER A 93 -14.38 7.78 -4.78
CA SER A 93 -13.53 8.27 -3.70
C SER A 93 -13.85 9.72 -3.37
N GLU A 94 -13.62 10.09 -2.11
CA GLU A 94 -13.84 11.44 -1.62
C GLU A 94 -12.50 12.04 -1.20
N PRO A 95 -11.90 12.92 -2.03
CA PRO A 95 -10.77 13.74 -1.60
C PRO A 95 -11.19 14.58 -0.40
N LYS A 96 -10.40 14.55 0.68
CA LYS A 96 -10.61 15.33 1.90
C LYS A 96 -9.73 16.57 1.91
N PHE A 97 -8.46 16.42 1.56
CA PHE A 97 -7.56 17.53 1.31
C PHE A 97 -6.52 17.11 0.28
N VAL A 98 -5.94 18.12 -0.37
CA VAL A 98 -4.74 18.00 -1.22
C VAL A 98 -3.93 19.29 -1.06
N GLU A 99 -2.75 19.17 -0.46
CA GLU A 99 -1.88 20.29 -0.14
C GLU A 99 -0.43 19.95 -0.48
N THR A 100 0.43 20.97 -0.36
CA THR A 100 1.85 20.82 -0.61
C THR A 100 2.60 21.14 0.68
N ASN A 101 3.30 20.16 1.22
CA ASN A 101 3.98 20.24 2.51
C ASN A 101 5.50 20.11 2.32
N ASN A 102 6.28 20.75 3.18
CA ASN A 102 7.73 20.57 3.21
C ASN A 102 8.11 19.72 4.41
N VAL A 103 8.74 18.57 4.14
CA VAL A 103 9.19 17.61 5.15
C VAL A 103 10.68 17.41 4.97
N ASN A 104 11.46 17.77 6.00
CA ASN A 104 12.92 17.65 6.00
C ASN A 104 13.61 18.25 4.76
N GLY A 105 13.13 19.41 4.29
CA GLY A 105 13.68 20.12 3.13
C GLY A 105 13.26 19.54 1.77
N GLN A 106 12.33 18.59 1.74
CA GLN A 106 11.74 18.03 0.54
C GLN A 106 10.28 18.46 0.41
N GLN A 107 9.90 18.96 -0.75
CA GLN A 107 8.51 19.31 -1.05
C GLN A 107 7.71 18.04 -1.41
N TRP A 108 6.54 17.87 -0.82
CA TRP A 108 5.63 16.75 -1.03
C TRP A 108 4.25 17.24 -1.38
N VAL A 109 3.56 16.55 -2.28
CA VAL A 109 2.11 16.61 -2.36
C VAL A 109 1.55 15.63 -1.33
N ASP A 110 0.70 16.14 -0.45
CA ASP A 110 0.03 15.40 0.61
C ASP A 110 -1.48 15.44 0.38
N ALA A 111 -2.10 14.27 0.25
CA ALA A 111 -3.52 14.17 0.00
C ALA A 111 -4.16 13.09 0.85
N LEU A 112 -5.37 13.33 1.34
CA LEU A 112 -6.16 12.32 2.04
C LEU A 112 -7.43 12.04 1.26
N HIS A 113 -7.69 10.77 0.98
CA HIS A 113 -8.94 10.34 0.36
C HIS A 113 -9.64 9.32 1.25
N LEU A 114 -10.96 9.34 1.23
CA LEU A 114 -11.78 8.23 1.69
C LEU A 114 -12.15 7.36 0.49
N ALA A 115 -12.11 6.04 0.66
CA ALA A 115 -12.63 5.07 -0.29
C ALA A 115 -11.93 5.13 -1.67
N SER A 116 -10.63 5.48 -1.71
CA SER A 116 -9.83 5.58 -2.94
C SER A 116 -9.11 4.30 -3.33
N GLU A 117 -8.72 3.44 -2.40
CA GLU A 117 -8.10 2.14 -2.72
C GLU A 117 -9.05 1.01 -2.32
N VAL A 118 -9.52 1.05 -1.07
CA VAL A 118 -10.41 0.05 -0.49
C VAL A 118 -11.66 0.75 0.07
N PRO A 119 -12.88 0.22 -0.17
CA PRO A 119 -14.10 0.69 0.47
C PRO A 119 -13.94 0.82 1.99
N GLY A 120 -14.29 1.99 2.54
CA GLY A 120 -14.23 2.22 3.98
C GLY A 120 -12.83 2.44 4.56
N PHE A 121 -11.81 2.67 3.72
CA PHE A 121 -10.47 3.04 4.16
C PHE A 121 -10.19 4.51 3.88
N TYR A 122 -9.49 5.16 4.80
CA TYR A 122 -8.75 6.38 4.49
C TYR A 122 -7.40 6.01 3.91
N THR A 123 -6.98 6.69 2.85
CA THR A 123 -5.64 6.59 2.28
C THR A 123 -5.03 7.98 2.18
N ARG A 124 -3.89 8.17 2.85
CA ARG A 124 -3.07 9.37 2.72
C ARG A 124 -1.96 9.11 1.71
N TYR A 125 -1.85 9.95 0.69
CA TYR A 125 -0.89 9.88 -0.39
C TYR A 125 0.17 10.96 -0.20
N LEU A 126 1.43 10.54 -0.20
CA LEU A 126 2.61 11.41 -0.18
C LEU A 126 3.35 11.18 -1.49
N ALA A 127 3.44 12.20 -2.35
CA ALA A 127 4.12 12.11 -3.64
C ALA A 127 5.17 13.22 -3.79
N THR A 128 6.36 12.86 -4.28
CA THR A 128 7.44 13.82 -4.50
C THR A 128 8.34 13.38 -5.66
N THR A 129 9.26 14.27 -6.06
CA THR A 129 10.34 13.96 -6.99
C THR A 129 11.69 14.30 -6.38
N LYS A 130 12.71 13.49 -6.70
CA LYS A 130 14.10 13.71 -6.31
C LYS A 130 15.02 13.32 -7.44
N ALA A 131 15.77 14.28 -7.98
CA ALA A 131 16.63 14.05 -9.15
C ALA A 131 15.85 13.38 -10.30
N ASP A 132 16.22 12.16 -10.67
CA ASP A 132 15.66 11.37 -11.76
C ASP A 132 14.52 10.42 -11.33
N ILE A 133 14.00 10.53 -10.10
CA ILE A 133 12.92 9.65 -9.59
C ILE A 133 11.69 10.39 -9.10
N GLY A 134 10.54 9.72 -9.28
CA GLY A 134 9.31 9.97 -8.54
C GLY A 134 9.17 8.97 -7.40
N VAL A 135 8.78 9.45 -6.22
CA VAL A 135 8.57 8.64 -5.02
C VAL A 135 7.13 8.83 -4.56
N ALA A 136 6.45 7.72 -4.28
CA ALA A 136 5.09 7.68 -3.77
C ALA A 136 5.03 6.82 -2.50
N VAL A 137 4.32 7.32 -1.50
CA VAL A 137 4.02 6.59 -0.27
C VAL A 137 2.54 6.70 0.03
N THR A 138 1.91 5.57 0.36
CA THR A 138 0.52 5.55 0.82
C THR A 138 0.44 5.05 2.24
N PHE A 139 -0.47 5.63 3.00
CA PHE A 139 -0.84 5.21 4.34
C PHE A 139 -2.33 4.89 4.33
N SER A 140 -2.69 3.62 4.39
CA SER A 140 -4.08 3.19 4.37
C SER A 140 -4.48 2.61 5.72
N VAL A 141 -5.67 2.97 6.20
CA VAL A 141 -6.25 2.49 7.46
C VAL A 141 -7.78 2.48 7.36
N THR A 142 -8.42 1.55 8.06
CA THR A 142 -9.89 1.52 8.15
C THR A 142 -10.45 2.84 8.71
N LYS A 143 -11.63 3.25 8.24
CA LYS A 143 -12.29 4.48 8.67
C LYS A 143 -12.47 4.56 10.19
N SER A 144 -12.80 3.44 10.83
CA SER A 144 -13.01 3.36 12.29
C SER A 144 -11.74 3.54 13.10
N LEU A 145 -10.56 3.20 12.55
CA LEU A 145 -9.27 3.27 13.24
C LEU A 145 -8.45 4.50 12.86
N TYR A 146 -8.92 5.33 11.92
CA TYR A 146 -8.17 6.49 11.44
C TYR A 146 -7.75 7.44 12.57
N SER A 147 -8.63 7.73 13.52
CA SER A 147 -8.31 8.59 14.67
C SER A 147 -7.17 8.04 15.54
N ALA A 148 -7.04 6.72 15.65
CA ALA A 148 -6.00 6.05 16.42
C ALA A 148 -4.65 5.98 15.68
N TYR A 149 -4.66 6.01 14.34
CA TYR A 149 -3.47 5.88 13.51
C TYR A 149 -2.93 7.20 12.95
N LYS A 150 -3.76 8.25 12.86
CA LYS A 150 -3.35 9.52 12.21
C LYS A 150 -2.08 10.13 12.80
N ASP A 151 -1.95 10.14 14.13
CA ASP A 151 -0.80 10.76 14.81
C ASP A 151 0.47 9.91 14.66
N MET A 152 0.30 8.59 14.58
CA MET A 152 1.39 7.67 14.25
C MET A 152 1.88 7.92 12.82
N PHE A 153 0.98 7.99 11.85
CA PHE A 153 1.34 8.28 10.46
C PHE A 153 1.99 9.65 10.31
N GLU A 154 1.51 10.65 11.04
CA GLU A 154 2.11 11.98 11.06
C GLU A 154 3.56 11.95 11.54
N LYS A 155 3.88 11.21 12.61
CA LYS A 155 5.26 11.02 13.07
C LYS A 155 6.14 10.32 12.03
N VAL A 156 5.60 9.29 11.37
CA VAL A 156 6.30 8.62 10.27
C VAL A 156 6.62 9.63 9.16
N ILE A 157 5.63 10.39 8.72
CA ILE A 157 5.78 11.42 7.68
C ILE A 157 6.83 12.45 8.10
N GLN A 158 6.77 13.00 9.31
CA GLN A 158 7.73 14.00 9.80
C GLN A 158 9.17 13.49 9.83
N SER A 159 9.39 12.18 10.00
CA SER A 159 10.72 11.57 9.97
C SER A 159 11.23 11.26 8.55
N MET A 160 10.40 11.41 7.51
CA MET A 160 10.75 11.01 6.15
C MET A 160 11.86 11.84 5.54
N ARG A 161 12.83 11.16 4.95
CA ARG A 161 13.90 11.74 4.15
C ARG A 161 13.97 11.00 2.82
N VAL A 162 13.85 11.74 1.72
CA VAL A 162 14.02 11.19 0.37
C VAL A 162 15.38 11.58 -0.18
N PHE A 163 16.04 10.60 -0.77
CA PHE A 163 17.34 10.75 -1.39
C PHE A 163 17.41 9.91 -2.66
N ARG A 164 18.51 10.06 -3.41
CA ARG A 164 18.81 9.20 -4.54
C ARG A 164 20.19 8.60 -4.30
N SER A 165 20.25 7.32 -3.93
CA SER A 165 21.53 6.64 -3.71
C SER A 165 22.33 6.56 -5.01
N ALA A 166 23.56 7.07 -5.00
CA ALA A 166 24.49 6.97 -6.13
C ALA A 166 25.03 5.54 -6.33
N LYS A 167 24.91 4.67 -5.32
CA LYS A 167 25.47 3.32 -5.34
C LYS A 167 24.63 2.33 -6.15
N THR A 168 23.41 2.69 -6.54
CA THR A 168 22.47 1.77 -7.17
C THR A 168 21.98 2.34 -8.51
N ASN A 169 22.70 2.04 -9.59
CA ASN A 169 22.21 2.28 -10.96
C ASN A 169 21.02 1.37 -11.34
N ASN A 170 20.75 0.35 -10.53
CA ASN A 170 19.74 -0.67 -10.78
C ASN A 170 18.67 -0.69 -9.67
N LEU A 171 18.06 0.46 -9.40
CA LEU A 171 16.82 0.52 -8.62
C LEU A 171 15.78 -0.40 -9.29
N GLN A 172 15.21 -1.33 -8.52
CA GLN A 172 14.07 -2.11 -8.97
C GLN A 172 12.85 -1.18 -8.97
N PHE A 173 12.65 -0.52 -10.11
CA PHE A 173 11.53 0.40 -10.29
C PHE A 173 10.25 -0.40 -10.49
N ALA A 174 9.21 -0.05 -9.74
CA ALA A 174 7.85 -0.42 -10.10
C ALA A 174 7.57 0.21 -11.48
N GLY A 175 7.20 -0.63 -12.45
CA GLY A 175 7.34 -0.42 -13.90
C GLY A 175 6.92 0.95 -14.48
N ASN A 176 7.21 1.19 -15.77
CA ASN A 176 7.14 2.49 -16.47
C ASN A 176 5.78 3.25 -16.47
N LYS A 177 4.75 2.79 -15.75
CA LYS A 177 3.46 3.48 -15.61
C LYS A 177 3.64 4.81 -14.85
N ALA A 178 2.83 5.83 -15.13
CA ALA A 178 2.87 7.12 -14.41
C ALA A 178 2.72 6.89 -12.89
N VAL A 179 3.26 7.76 -12.01
CA VAL A 179 2.95 7.61 -10.56
C VAL A 179 1.42 7.70 -10.36
N GLY A 180 0.74 8.52 -11.17
CA GLY A 180 -0.73 8.55 -11.26
C GLY A 180 -1.36 7.22 -11.67
N ASP A 181 -0.79 6.51 -12.65
CA ASP A 181 -1.32 5.21 -13.11
C ASP A 181 -1.13 4.07 -12.09
N LYS A 182 -0.19 4.22 -11.14
CA LYS A 182 -0.05 3.26 -10.02
C LYS A 182 -1.20 3.36 -9.01
N PHE A 183 -1.97 4.45 -9.07
CA PHE A 183 -3.18 4.63 -8.29
C PHE A 183 -4.46 4.51 -9.13
N ASP A 184 -4.36 3.95 -10.34
CA ASP A 184 -5.48 3.70 -11.25
C ASP A 184 -5.74 2.19 -11.39
N LYS A 185 -7.02 1.91 -11.73
CA LYS A 185 -7.89 0.72 -11.64
C LYS A 185 -7.36 -0.73 -11.52
N ASP A 186 -6.11 -1.03 -11.82
CA ASP A 186 -5.63 -2.43 -11.93
C ASP A 186 -4.74 -2.89 -10.76
N ASN A 187 -4.30 -1.97 -9.89
CA ASN A 187 -3.46 -2.27 -8.73
C ASN A 187 -4.18 -1.97 -7.41
N VAL A 188 -5.46 -2.34 -7.31
CA VAL A 188 -6.11 -2.45 -6.00
C VAL A 188 -5.31 -3.49 -5.22
N PHE A 189 -4.57 -3.06 -4.19
CA PHE A 189 -4.02 -3.97 -3.21
C PHE A 189 -5.20 -4.61 -2.49
N ILE A 190 -5.66 -5.75 -3.00
CA ILE A 190 -6.54 -6.68 -2.30
C ILE A 190 -5.60 -7.59 -1.52
N PRO A 191 -5.44 -7.43 -0.19
CA PRO A 191 -4.69 -8.38 0.59
C PRO A 191 -5.32 -9.77 0.41
N ASP A 192 -4.54 -10.71 -0.11
CA ASP A 192 -4.92 -12.12 -0.15
C ASP A 192 -5.17 -12.59 1.30
N GLY A 193 -6.44 -12.84 1.63
CA GLY A 193 -6.85 -13.43 2.90
C GLY A 193 -8.07 -12.77 3.52
N ASP A 194 -9.25 -13.34 3.26
CA ASP A 194 -10.53 -13.06 3.91
C ASP A 194 -10.75 -11.59 4.22
N LEU A 195 -11.16 -10.85 3.17
CA LEU A 195 -11.92 -9.63 3.35
C LEU A 195 -13.21 -9.99 4.07
N LEU A 196 -13.40 -9.38 5.23
CA LEU A 196 -14.70 -9.31 5.88
C LEU A 196 -15.69 -8.74 4.86
N ASP A 197 -16.61 -9.59 4.42
CA ASP A 197 -17.80 -9.19 3.69
C ASP A 197 -18.51 -8.11 4.54
N PRO A 198 -18.60 -6.85 4.06
CA PRO A 198 -19.19 -5.76 4.84
C PRO A 198 -20.71 -5.95 5.04
N THR A 199 -21.31 -7.03 4.55
CA THR A 199 -22.70 -7.41 4.81
C THR A 199 -22.89 -8.35 6.01
N GLN A 200 -21.83 -8.83 6.67
CA GLN A 200 -21.95 -9.80 7.77
C GLN A 200 -21.85 -9.25 9.20
N SER A 201 -21.90 -7.93 9.39
CA SER A 201 -22.19 -7.34 10.71
C SER A 201 -23.69 -7.34 11.02
N ALA A 202 -24.36 -8.47 10.77
CA ALA A 202 -25.70 -8.75 11.25
C ALA A 202 -25.93 -10.27 11.28
N ALA A 203 -25.78 -10.85 12.48
CA ALA A 203 -26.32 -12.15 12.89
C ALA A 203 -25.79 -13.43 12.20
N LYS A 204 -25.05 -14.28 12.94
CA LYS A 204 -25.63 -15.50 13.56
C LYS A 204 -24.59 -16.43 14.22
N LYS A 205 -25.01 -16.90 15.39
CA LYS A 205 -24.84 -18.22 16.05
C LYS A 205 -23.79 -19.21 15.50
N ARG A 206 -23.00 -19.71 16.47
CA ARG A 206 -22.16 -20.93 16.46
C ARG A 206 -22.77 -22.15 15.73
N LYS A 207 -21.92 -22.86 14.96
CA LYS A 207 -21.74 -24.34 14.99
C LYS A 207 -20.41 -24.74 14.29
N LYS A 208 -20.04 -26.02 14.38
CA LYS A 208 -18.73 -26.61 14.73
C LYS A 208 -18.20 -27.57 13.64
N LYS A 209 -16.85 -27.64 13.48
CA LYS A 209 -15.96 -28.68 12.84
C LYS A 209 -16.22 -29.03 11.36
N ASP A 210 -15.23 -29.20 10.49
CA ASP A 210 -14.10 -30.17 10.48
C ASP A 210 -12.96 -29.64 9.56
N SER A 211 -11.68 -29.72 9.93
CA SER A 211 -10.67 -30.73 9.52
C SER A 211 -10.35 -30.80 8.00
N GLY A 212 -9.12 -30.45 7.60
CA GLY A 212 -8.57 -30.85 6.28
C GLY A 212 -7.53 -29.92 5.64
N SER A 213 -6.25 -30.22 5.91
CA SER A 213 -5.00 -29.99 5.15
C SER A 213 -4.99 -29.37 3.73
N GLY A 214 -3.93 -28.59 3.45
CA GLY A 214 -3.28 -28.39 2.12
C GLY A 214 -3.68 -27.09 1.42
N LEU A 215 -2.83 -26.06 1.28
CA LEU A 215 -1.63 -25.96 0.41
C LEU A 215 -1.93 -26.28 -1.06
N ILE A 216 -1.49 -25.38 -1.95
CA ILE A 216 -1.65 -25.31 -3.43
C ILE A 216 -2.88 -24.50 -3.88
N ILE A 217 -2.66 -23.31 -4.46
CA ILE A 217 -3.18 -22.85 -5.78
C ILE A 217 -2.46 -21.53 -6.10
N VAL A 218 -1.29 -21.65 -6.71
CA VAL A 218 -0.83 -20.75 -7.77
C VAL A 218 -0.75 -21.64 -9.01
N LEU A 219 -1.22 -21.15 -10.16
CA LEU A 219 -1.33 -21.80 -11.49
C LEU A 219 -2.72 -22.33 -11.89
N VAL A 220 -3.65 -21.42 -12.20
CA VAL A 220 -4.79 -21.76 -13.11
C VAL A 220 -4.94 -20.82 -14.32
N VAL A 221 -4.20 -19.71 -14.45
CA VAL A 221 -4.45 -18.76 -15.56
C VAL A 221 -3.54 -18.94 -16.80
N LEU A 222 -2.58 -19.87 -16.82
CA LEU A 222 -1.73 -20.14 -18.01
C LEU A 222 -1.88 -21.55 -18.62
N GLY A 223 -3.00 -22.24 -18.37
CA GLY A 223 -3.31 -23.53 -19.01
C GLY A 223 -4.57 -23.54 -19.91
N GLY A 224 -5.43 -22.51 -19.80
CA GLY A 224 -6.77 -22.52 -20.42
C GLY A 224 -6.85 -22.03 -21.88
N ILE A 225 -5.84 -21.32 -22.38
CA ILE A 225 -5.90 -20.72 -23.73
C ILE A 225 -5.26 -21.65 -24.79
N GLY A 226 -4.35 -22.54 -24.39
CA GLY A 226 -3.71 -23.51 -25.31
C GLY A 226 -4.55 -24.72 -25.71
N PHE A 227 -5.53 -25.13 -24.87
CA PHE A 227 -6.35 -26.31 -25.14
C PHE A 227 -7.58 -26.02 -26.02
N ALA A 228 -8.05 -24.76 -26.05
CA ALA A 228 -9.19 -24.37 -26.88
C ALA A 228 -8.84 -24.18 -28.37
N LEU A 229 -7.58 -23.81 -28.69
CA LEU A 229 -7.16 -23.55 -30.07
C LEU A 229 -6.72 -24.81 -30.85
N THR A 230 -6.43 -25.92 -30.17
CA THR A 230 -6.04 -27.18 -30.83
C THR A 230 -7.23 -28.11 -31.14
N LYS A 231 -8.40 -27.93 -30.51
CA LYS A 231 -9.62 -28.69 -30.84
C LYS A 231 -10.50 -28.07 -31.94
N LEU A 232 -10.33 -26.79 -32.28
CA LEU A 232 -11.13 -26.15 -33.33
C LEU A 232 -10.52 -26.26 -34.75
N LYS A 233 -9.26 -26.65 -34.89
CA LYS A 233 -8.64 -26.94 -36.20
C LYS A 233 -8.81 -28.39 -36.68
N LYS A 234 -9.32 -29.31 -35.85
CA LYS A 234 -9.47 -30.73 -36.20
C LYS A 234 -10.87 -31.14 -36.68
N LYS A 235 -11.81 -30.20 -36.80
CA LYS A 235 -13.22 -30.46 -37.18
C LYS A 235 -13.62 -29.94 -38.57
N LYS A 236 -12.66 -29.55 -39.41
CA LYS A 236 -12.91 -28.99 -40.76
C LYS A 236 -12.25 -29.79 -41.89
N GLY A 237 -12.15 -31.11 -41.70
CA GLY A 237 -11.54 -32.02 -42.67
C GLY A 237 -12.09 -33.44 -42.54
N ASP A 238 -13.42 -33.61 -42.59
CA ASP A 238 -14.00 -34.88 -43.00
C ASP A 238 -15.39 -34.65 -43.62
N SER A 239 -15.37 -34.36 -44.92
CA SER A 239 -16.53 -34.52 -45.82
C SER A 239 -15.98 -34.76 -47.22
N LYS A 240 -15.63 -36.02 -47.48
CA LYS A 240 -15.55 -36.62 -48.83
C LYS A 240 -15.35 -38.14 -48.70
N LYS A 241 -16.46 -38.88 -48.68
CA LYS A 241 -16.68 -40.18 -49.35
C LYS A 241 -18.05 -40.73 -48.94
N GLY A 242 -18.89 -41.00 -49.93
CA GLY A 242 -20.28 -41.45 -49.80
C GLY A 242 -21.17 -40.55 -50.62
#